data_AF-A0A2Z2MLW7-F1
#
_entry.id   AF-A0A2Z2MLW7-F1
#
_cell.length_a   1.000
_cell.length_b   1.000
_cell.length_c   1.000
_cell.angle_alpha   90.00
_cell.angle_beta   90.00
_cell.angle_gamma   90.00
#
_symmetry.space_group_name_H-M   'P 1'
#
loop_
_entity.id
_entity.type
_entity.pdbx_description
1 polymer ?
#
loop_
_entity_poly.entity_id
_entity_poly.type
_entity_poly.pdbx_seq_one_letter_code
_entity_poly.pdbx_strand_id
1 'polypeptide(L)'
;MENKEVSAISMDGIVEALRDKSPKELLSYAIFNEEEEAKYYAKLAEKTKRASIKALFIKMSEDSKGHRDWLYRLFKKLYPDEEPVKVEAPPVEVAPFYPEFESVEDYLSALKYCMESELFAKKTYELLAKVARDEDTKAFALNLAAMEEDHYNSIRKMYELMLSLEEKEITPEKLEPGGYLFTDELKAKYFLIDLLESGVELSAVIREKPEKFLEMLDGSRVSVVWITRTEVEGSIRPDEIPMLKKMFCRFLGKTSEGRGKGAVFLQNLSYLALELGFKSMMDVVLYLKDCALLYDGYILATAVKEAFSPREWVLLTSELKEVS
;
A
#
# COMPACT_ATOMS: atom_id res chain seq x y z
N MET A 1 31.85 -29.29 7.10
CA MET A 1 31.06 -30.39 7.66
C MET A 1 29.64 -29.88 7.84
N GLU A 2 28.70 -30.57 7.20
CA GLU A 2 27.24 -30.40 7.25
C GLU A 2 26.66 -29.05 6.78
N ASN A 3 26.70 -28.85 5.46
CA ASN A 3 25.52 -28.32 4.76
C ASN A 3 24.40 -29.37 4.95
N LYS A 4 23.54 -29.18 5.95
CA LYS A 4 22.27 -29.89 5.98
C LYS A 4 21.34 -29.22 4.98
N GLU A 5 20.96 -29.99 3.98
CA GLU A 5 19.87 -29.71 3.05
C GLU A 5 18.67 -29.18 3.84
N VAL A 6 18.42 -27.88 3.74
CA VAL A 6 17.07 -27.35 3.95
C VAL A 6 16.30 -27.89 2.76
N SER A 7 15.54 -28.97 2.94
CA SER A 7 14.66 -29.48 1.90
C SER A 7 13.79 -28.32 1.42
N ALA A 8 13.90 -27.94 0.14
CA ALA A 8 13.02 -26.94 -0.44
C ALA A 8 11.57 -27.37 -0.16
N ILE A 9 10.84 -26.57 0.62
CA ILE A 9 9.44 -26.83 0.93
C ILE A 9 8.69 -26.83 -0.40
N SER A 10 8.12 -27.98 -0.79
CA SER A 10 7.35 -28.10 -2.03
C SER A 10 5.85 -27.92 -1.73
N MET A 11 5.13 -27.29 -2.66
CA MET A 11 3.66 -27.16 -2.57
C MET A 11 3.01 -28.54 -2.39
N ASP A 12 3.44 -29.53 -3.18
CA ASP A 12 2.93 -30.91 -3.09
C ASP A 12 3.16 -31.51 -1.69
N GLY A 13 4.31 -31.25 -1.06
CA GLY A 13 4.61 -31.74 0.29
C GLY A 13 3.71 -31.13 1.36
N ILE A 14 3.39 -29.83 1.26
CA ILE A 14 2.44 -29.18 2.17
C ILE A 14 1.02 -29.71 1.93
N VAL A 15 0.60 -29.80 0.67
CA VAL A 15 -0.74 -30.30 0.32
C VAL A 15 -0.92 -31.73 0.81
N GLU A 16 0.06 -32.62 0.63
CA GLU A 16 -0.01 -34.00 1.15
C GLU A 16 -0.07 -34.03 2.69
N ALA A 17 0.60 -33.11 3.39
CA ALA A 17 0.53 -33.03 4.85
C ALA A 17 -0.85 -32.52 5.36
N LEU A 18 -1.55 -31.72 4.56
CA LEU A 18 -2.79 -31.05 4.95
C LEU A 18 -4.07 -31.69 4.39
N ARG A 19 -4.02 -32.44 3.28
CA ARG A 19 -5.19 -32.95 2.53
C ARG A 19 -6.17 -33.80 3.34
N ASP A 20 -5.68 -34.49 4.36
CA ASP A 20 -6.46 -35.40 5.20
C ASP A 20 -6.70 -34.82 6.60
N LYS A 21 -6.33 -33.55 6.82
CA LYS A 21 -6.59 -32.81 8.05
C LYS A 21 -8.05 -32.40 8.13
N SER A 22 -8.60 -32.49 9.33
CA SER A 22 -9.95 -31.98 9.62
C SER A 22 -10.00 -30.45 9.48
N PRO A 23 -11.21 -29.86 9.30
CA PRO A 23 -11.38 -28.41 9.35
C PRO A 23 -10.79 -27.77 10.63
N LYS A 24 -10.86 -28.47 11.77
CA LYS A 24 -10.27 -28.03 13.05
C LYS A 24 -8.75 -27.94 12.99
N GLU A 25 -8.10 -28.96 12.44
CA GLU A 25 -6.65 -28.99 12.28
C GLU A 25 -6.19 -27.93 11.27
N LEU A 26 -6.87 -27.80 10.13
CA LEU A 26 -6.54 -26.78 9.14
C LEU A 26 -6.71 -25.36 9.69
N LEU A 27 -7.77 -25.11 10.46
CA LEU A 27 -7.97 -23.84 11.16
C LEU A 27 -6.87 -23.58 12.20
N SER A 28 -6.45 -24.61 12.94
CA SER A 28 -5.32 -24.49 13.88
C SER A 28 -4.03 -24.17 13.14
N TYR A 29 -3.74 -24.87 12.03
CA TYR A 29 -2.58 -24.61 11.19
C TYR A 29 -2.54 -23.16 10.70
N ALA A 30 -3.65 -22.64 10.15
CA ALA A 30 -3.74 -21.26 9.67
C ALA A 30 -3.47 -20.23 10.79
N ILE A 31 -4.04 -20.43 11.99
CA ILE A 31 -3.79 -19.54 13.15
C ILE A 31 -2.30 -19.41 13.48
N PHE A 32 -1.57 -20.53 13.46
CA PHE A 32 -0.14 -20.52 13.78
C PHE A 32 0.72 -19.95 12.64
N ASN A 33 0.36 -20.15 11.36
CA ASN A 33 1.12 -19.54 10.26
C ASN A 33 0.94 -18.02 10.24
N GLU A 34 -0.28 -17.53 10.38
CA GLU A 34 -0.58 -16.08 10.46
C GLU A 34 0.16 -15.40 11.63
N GLU A 35 0.33 -16.10 12.75
CA GLU A 35 1.14 -15.61 13.87
C GLU A 35 2.64 -15.50 13.51
N GLU A 36 3.18 -16.47 12.78
CA GLU A 36 4.58 -16.47 12.35
C GLU A 36 4.82 -15.46 11.21
N GLU A 37 3.87 -15.30 10.29
CA GLU A 37 3.89 -14.28 9.25
C GLU A 37 3.87 -12.88 9.85
N ALA A 38 2.98 -12.63 10.82
CA ALA A 38 2.95 -11.38 11.55
C ALA A 38 4.32 -11.03 12.18
N LYS A 39 5.00 -12.02 12.77
CA LYS A 39 6.35 -11.85 13.34
C LYS A 39 7.40 -11.63 12.26
N TYR A 40 7.27 -12.28 11.12
CA TYR A 40 8.18 -12.12 9.98
C TYR A 40 8.12 -10.70 9.43
N TYR A 41 6.93 -10.19 9.12
CA TYR A 41 6.76 -8.82 8.63
C TYR A 41 7.17 -7.76 9.67
N ALA A 42 6.90 -7.99 10.96
CA ALA A 42 7.40 -7.11 12.02
C ALA A 42 8.93 -7.00 12.01
N LYS A 43 9.64 -8.12 11.85
CA LYS A 43 11.11 -8.13 11.75
C LYS A 43 11.62 -7.44 10.49
N LEU A 44 10.92 -7.56 9.36
CA LEU A 44 11.28 -6.83 8.15
C LEU A 44 11.11 -5.32 8.35
N ALA A 45 10.01 -4.89 8.98
CA ALA A 45 9.76 -3.49 9.31
C ALA A 45 10.86 -2.91 10.23
N GLU A 46 11.34 -3.67 11.21
CA GLU A 46 12.42 -3.25 12.11
C GLU A 46 13.75 -2.99 11.38
N LYS A 47 14.04 -3.76 10.34
CA LYS A 47 15.30 -3.67 9.57
C LYS A 47 15.25 -2.66 8.42
N THR A 48 14.04 -2.27 7.99
CA THR A 48 13.82 -1.39 6.86
C THR A 48 14.08 0.08 7.25
N LYS A 49 14.87 0.80 6.44
CA LYS A 49 15.14 2.24 6.63
C LYS A 49 14.15 3.13 5.89
N ARG A 50 13.73 2.73 4.68
CA ARG A 50 12.80 3.50 3.86
C ARG A 50 11.40 3.51 4.48
N ALA A 51 10.87 4.70 4.75
CA ALA A 51 9.64 4.88 5.50
C ALA A 51 8.42 4.21 4.85
N SER A 52 8.27 4.33 3.53
CA SER A 52 7.15 3.71 2.81
C SER A 52 7.16 2.17 2.86
N ILE A 53 8.34 1.56 2.70
CA ILE A 53 8.53 0.10 2.79
C ILE A 53 8.26 -0.38 4.21
N LYS A 54 8.72 0.39 5.22
CA LYS A 54 8.48 0.09 6.62
C LYS A 54 6.99 0.14 6.93
N ALA A 55 6.28 1.15 6.42
CA ALA A 55 4.83 1.26 6.56
C ALA A 55 4.08 0.07 5.93
N LEU A 56 4.52 -0.39 4.75
CA LEU A 56 3.99 -1.63 4.15
C LEU A 56 4.17 -2.82 5.11
N PHE A 57 5.38 -3.10 5.57
CA PHE A 57 5.63 -4.27 6.42
C PHE A 57 4.93 -4.18 7.79
N ILE A 58 4.77 -2.99 8.36
CA ILE A 58 3.94 -2.79 9.55
C ILE A 58 2.49 -3.19 9.24
N LYS A 59 1.92 -2.67 8.14
CA LYS A 59 0.56 -3.01 7.71
C LYS A 59 0.40 -4.52 7.50
N MET A 60 1.32 -5.17 6.80
CA MET A 60 1.28 -6.62 6.60
C MET A 60 1.29 -7.38 7.93
N SER A 61 2.15 -6.97 8.88
CA SER A 61 2.17 -7.56 10.22
C SER A 61 0.84 -7.38 10.98
N GLU A 62 0.20 -6.22 10.82
CA GLU A 62 -1.10 -5.91 11.45
C GLU A 62 -2.26 -6.68 10.80
N ASP A 63 -2.25 -6.82 9.48
CA ASP A 63 -3.24 -7.60 8.72
C ASP A 63 -3.17 -9.08 9.14
N SER A 64 -1.98 -9.70 9.15
CA SER A 64 -1.82 -11.11 9.59
C SER A 64 -2.22 -11.31 11.07
N LYS A 65 -1.94 -10.33 11.96
CA LYS A 65 -2.48 -10.36 13.33
C LYS A 65 -4.01 -10.32 13.35
N GLY A 66 -4.61 -9.48 12.51
CA GLY A 66 -6.04 -9.37 12.34
C GLY A 66 -6.67 -10.68 11.86
N HIS A 67 -6.05 -11.35 10.88
CA HIS A 67 -6.44 -12.66 10.40
C HIS A 67 -6.31 -13.72 11.49
N ARG A 68 -5.15 -13.82 12.16
CA ARG A 68 -4.92 -14.71 13.29
C ARG A 68 -6.01 -14.57 14.36
N ASP A 69 -6.36 -13.34 14.73
CA ASP A 69 -7.37 -13.07 15.74
C ASP A 69 -8.79 -13.44 15.26
N TRP A 70 -9.09 -13.20 13.98
CA TRP A 70 -10.35 -13.63 13.37
C TRP A 70 -10.47 -15.15 13.32
N LEU A 71 -9.42 -15.84 12.89
CA LEU A 71 -9.34 -17.31 12.86
C LEU A 71 -9.45 -17.91 14.26
N TYR A 72 -8.78 -17.31 15.25
CA TYR A 72 -8.88 -17.76 16.65
C TYR A 72 -10.30 -17.61 17.20
N ARG A 73 -10.98 -16.47 16.93
CA ARG A 73 -12.39 -16.29 17.29
C ARG A 73 -13.29 -17.30 16.60
N LEU A 74 -13.04 -17.60 15.33
CA LEU A 74 -13.76 -18.64 14.59
C LEU A 74 -13.54 -20.02 15.24
N PHE A 75 -12.30 -20.34 15.62
CA PHE A 75 -11.97 -21.59 16.30
C PHE A 75 -12.74 -21.73 17.60
N LYS A 76 -12.70 -20.73 18.48
CA LYS A 76 -13.44 -20.75 19.77
C LYS A 76 -14.96 -20.79 19.58
N LYS A 77 -15.48 -20.27 18.48
CA LYS A 77 -16.92 -20.37 18.15
C LYS A 77 -17.32 -21.79 17.73
N LEU A 78 -16.47 -22.48 16.98
CA LEU A 78 -16.73 -23.84 16.47
C LEU A 78 -16.36 -24.93 17.50
N TYR A 79 -15.34 -24.69 18.32
CA TYR A 79 -14.75 -25.63 19.29
C TYR A 79 -14.53 -24.92 20.65
N PRO A 80 -15.62 -24.61 21.39
CA PRO A 80 -15.55 -23.72 22.56
C PRO A 80 -14.67 -24.23 23.71
N ASP A 81 -14.64 -25.54 23.91
CA ASP A 81 -13.91 -26.20 25.01
C ASP A 81 -12.49 -26.66 24.59
N GLU A 82 -12.06 -26.33 23.37
CA GLU A 82 -10.76 -26.71 22.83
C GLU A 82 -9.86 -25.50 22.60
N GLU A 83 -8.55 -25.73 22.46
CA GLU A 83 -7.57 -24.74 22.01
C GLU A 83 -6.89 -25.20 20.72
N PRO A 84 -6.48 -24.28 19.83
CA PRO A 84 -5.71 -24.61 18.65
C PRO A 84 -4.42 -25.33 19.03
N VAL A 85 -4.13 -26.42 18.34
CA VAL A 85 -2.89 -27.20 18.52
C VAL A 85 -2.03 -27.09 17.28
N LYS A 86 -0.72 -27.00 17.47
CA LYS A 86 0.22 -26.92 16.35
C LYS A 86 0.12 -28.20 15.52
N VAL A 87 -0.15 -28.03 14.23
CA VAL A 87 -0.19 -29.13 13.27
C VAL A 87 1.21 -29.37 12.72
N GLU A 88 1.63 -30.64 12.66
CA GLU A 88 2.88 -31.03 12.01
C GLU A 88 2.74 -30.94 10.49
N ALA A 89 3.03 -29.76 9.95
CA ALA A 89 3.17 -29.49 8.53
C ALA A 89 4.20 -28.36 8.33
N PRO A 90 4.92 -28.30 7.19
CA PRO A 90 5.77 -27.16 6.89
C PRO A 90 4.96 -25.86 6.86
N PRO A 91 5.52 -24.71 7.27
CA PRO A 91 4.84 -23.43 7.13
C PRO A 91 4.67 -23.09 5.66
N VAL A 92 3.53 -22.50 5.31
CA VAL A 92 3.19 -22.16 3.92
C VAL A 92 3.53 -20.70 3.59
N GLU A 93 3.35 -19.79 4.54
CA GLU A 93 3.56 -18.34 4.38
C GLU A 93 5.01 -17.91 4.61
N VAL A 94 5.81 -18.67 5.37
CA VAL A 94 7.17 -18.26 5.78
C VAL A 94 8.24 -19.32 5.57
N ALA A 95 9.09 -19.08 4.58
CA ALA A 95 10.48 -19.57 4.58
C ALA A 95 11.41 -18.41 5.04
N PRO A 96 12.48 -18.69 5.83
CA PRO A 96 13.30 -17.64 6.39
C PRO A 96 14.19 -17.00 5.31
N PHE A 97 13.75 -15.87 4.78
CA PHE A 97 14.57 -14.96 3.98
C PHE A 97 14.76 -13.66 4.75
N TYR A 98 16.02 -13.29 4.99
CA TYR A 98 16.35 -12.02 5.64
C TYR A 98 17.21 -11.22 4.67
N PRO A 99 16.61 -10.30 3.91
CA PRO A 99 17.36 -9.46 2.99
C PRO A 99 18.23 -8.47 3.77
N GLU A 100 19.33 -8.06 3.13
CA GLU A 100 20.04 -6.84 3.49
C GLU A 100 19.19 -5.65 2.99
N PHE A 101 19.26 -4.48 3.64
CA PHE A 101 18.48 -3.29 3.26
C PHE A 101 19.41 -2.08 3.14
N GLU A 102 20.37 -2.18 2.22
CA GLU A 102 21.40 -1.16 1.99
C GLU A 102 21.15 -0.36 0.70
N SER A 103 20.54 -0.97 -0.32
CA SER A 103 20.30 -0.42 -1.65
C SER A 103 18.83 -0.46 -2.08
N VAL A 104 18.50 0.07 -3.28
CA VAL A 104 17.12 -0.01 -3.83
C VAL A 104 16.85 -1.42 -4.36
N GLU A 105 17.87 -2.02 -4.96
CA GLU A 105 17.89 -3.38 -5.48
C GLU A 105 17.62 -4.41 -4.38
N ASP A 106 18.09 -4.14 -3.16
CA ASP A 106 17.78 -4.91 -1.96
C ASP A 106 16.29 -4.86 -1.62
N TYR A 107 15.67 -3.66 -1.65
CA TYR A 107 14.22 -3.53 -1.42
C TYR A 107 13.42 -4.25 -2.49
N LEU A 108 13.80 -4.12 -3.77
CA LEU A 108 13.12 -4.83 -4.86
C LEU A 108 13.24 -6.34 -4.73
N SER A 109 14.40 -6.84 -4.33
CA SER A 109 14.63 -8.26 -4.08
C SER A 109 13.79 -8.76 -2.90
N ALA A 110 13.73 -7.99 -1.81
CA ALA A 110 12.90 -8.27 -0.64
C ALA A 110 11.40 -8.33 -0.98
N LEU A 111 10.89 -7.32 -1.68
CA LEU A 111 9.49 -7.26 -2.10
C LEU A 111 9.15 -8.40 -3.05
N LYS A 112 10.02 -8.70 -4.02
CA LYS A 112 9.84 -9.82 -4.94
C LYS A 112 9.78 -11.15 -4.20
N TYR A 113 10.66 -11.37 -3.24
CA TYR A 113 10.62 -12.57 -2.41
C TYR A 113 9.30 -12.68 -1.64
N CYS A 114 8.85 -11.61 -1.00
CA CYS A 114 7.59 -11.64 -0.25
C CYS A 114 6.41 -11.93 -1.20
N MET A 115 6.36 -11.30 -2.39
CA MET A 115 5.36 -11.63 -3.41
C MET A 115 5.38 -13.10 -3.83
N GLU A 116 6.56 -13.70 -3.99
CA GLU A 116 6.71 -15.12 -4.33
C GLU A 116 6.19 -16.02 -3.19
N SER A 117 6.42 -15.62 -1.93
CA SER A 117 5.90 -16.32 -0.73
C SER A 117 4.37 -16.29 -0.68
N GLU A 118 3.75 -15.12 -0.79
CA GLU A 118 2.29 -14.96 -0.80
C GLU A 118 1.64 -15.75 -1.96
N LEU A 119 2.25 -15.69 -3.15
CA LEU A 119 1.74 -16.40 -4.30
C LEU A 119 1.88 -17.92 -4.15
N PHE A 120 2.95 -18.38 -3.48
CA PHE A 120 3.13 -19.79 -3.12
C PHE A 120 2.06 -20.24 -2.12
N ALA A 121 1.76 -19.43 -1.11
CA ALA A 121 0.73 -19.74 -0.13
C ALA A 121 -0.66 -19.78 -0.73
N LYS A 122 -1.02 -18.75 -1.50
CA LYS A 122 -2.26 -18.72 -2.30
C LYS A 122 -2.46 -20.02 -3.09
N LYS A 123 -1.46 -20.39 -3.90
CA LYS A 123 -1.52 -21.58 -4.76
C LYS A 123 -1.62 -22.87 -3.96
N THR A 124 -0.93 -22.95 -2.82
CA THR A 124 -1.00 -24.11 -1.93
C THR A 124 -2.41 -24.29 -1.38
N TYR A 125 -3.05 -23.21 -0.91
CA TYR A 125 -4.43 -23.25 -0.45
C TYR A 125 -5.44 -23.53 -1.57
N GLU A 126 -5.24 -23.00 -2.79
CA GLU A 126 -6.06 -23.35 -3.96
C GLU A 126 -5.95 -24.84 -4.33
N LEU A 127 -4.74 -25.43 -4.24
CA LEU A 127 -4.52 -26.85 -4.45
C LEU A 127 -5.17 -27.68 -3.35
N LEU A 128 -5.04 -27.27 -2.09
CA LEU A 128 -5.69 -27.91 -0.95
C LEU A 128 -7.22 -27.93 -1.14
N ALA A 129 -7.81 -26.81 -1.57
CA ALA A 129 -9.24 -26.72 -1.87
C ALA A 129 -9.69 -27.70 -2.96
N LYS A 130 -8.84 -27.96 -3.97
CA LYS A 130 -9.15 -28.91 -5.05
C LYS A 130 -9.12 -30.37 -4.61
N VAL A 131 -8.28 -30.71 -3.62
CA VAL A 131 -8.12 -32.09 -3.13
C VAL A 131 -8.90 -32.38 -1.85
N ALA A 132 -9.50 -31.35 -1.24
CA ALA A 132 -10.35 -31.47 -0.06
C ALA A 132 -11.54 -32.40 -0.32
N ARG A 133 -11.86 -33.25 0.68
CA ARG A 133 -12.92 -34.27 0.56
C ARG A 133 -14.29 -33.74 0.97
N ASP A 134 -14.34 -32.64 1.73
CA ASP A 134 -15.56 -32.00 2.21
C ASP A 134 -15.62 -30.52 1.80
N GLU A 135 -16.85 -30.00 1.68
CA GLU A 135 -17.08 -28.63 1.20
C GLU A 135 -16.65 -27.56 2.22
N ASP A 136 -16.62 -27.87 3.52
CA ASP A 136 -16.22 -26.90 4.55
C ASP A 136 -14.71 -26.64 4.50
N THR A 137 -13.89 -27.68 4.42
CA THR A 137 -12.43 -27.59 4.22
C THR A 137 -12.11 -26.85 2.92
N LYS A 138 -12.84 -27.17 1.84
CA LYS A 138 -12.67 -26.52 0.54
C LYS A 138 -12.99 -25.03 0.60
N ALA A 139 -14.13 -24.66 1.18
CA ALA A 139 -14.52 -23.25 1.34
C ALA A 139 -13.53 -22.51 2.23
N PHE A 140 -13.06 -23.13 3.32
CA PHE A 140 -12.08 -22.53 4.21
C PHE A 140 -10.73 -22.30 3.52
N ALA A 141 -10.20 -23.28 2.79
CA ALA A 141 -8.97 -23.13 2.02
C ALA A 141 -9.07 -22.02 0.95
N LEU A 142 -10.23 -21.86 0.29
CA LEU A 142 -10.43 -20.74 -0.66
C LEU A 142 -10.45 -19.37 0.03
N ASN A 143 -10.94 -19.28 1.27
CA ASN A 143 -10.87 -18.03 2.04
C ASN A 143 -9.43 -17.67 2.40
N LEU A 144 -8.62 -18.67 2.82
CA LEU A 144 -7.19 -18.46 3.07
C LEU A 144 -6.49 -17.98 1.79
N ALA A 145 -6.71 -18.64 0.65
CA ALA A 145 -6.14 -18.21 -0.63
C ALA A 145 -6.51 -16.76 -1.02
N ALA A 146 -7.68 -16.27 -0.64
CA ALA A 146 -8.08 -14.88 -0.88
C ALA A 146 -7.32 -13.89 0.02
N MET A 147 -7.03 -14.25 1.27
CA MET A 147 -6.20 -13.46 2.18
C MET A 147 -4.78 -13.27 1.61
N GLU A 148 -4.15 -14.37 1.19
CA GLU A 148 -2.83 -14.34 0.52
C GLU A 148 -2.82 -13.50 -0.77
N GLU A 149 -3.94 -13.47 -1.51
CA GLU A 149 -4.06 -12.64 -2.70
C GLU A 149 -4.09 -11.15 -2.38
N ASP A 150 -4.74 -10.74 -1.30
CA ASP A 150 -4.79 -9.34 -0.85
C ASP A 150 -3.40 -8.87 -0.37
N HIS A 151 -2.68 -9.75 0.33
CA HIS A 151 -1.28 -9.55 0.71
C HIS A 151 -0.36 -9.40 -0.51
N TYR A 152 -0.41 -10.36 -1.45
CA TYR A 152 0.34 -10.30 -2.71
C TYR A 152 0.12 -8.97 -3.45
N ASN A 153 -1.13 -8.54 -3.58
CA ASN A 153 -1.47 -7.31 -4.28
C ASN A 153 -0.95 -6.05 -3.56
N SER A 154 -0.95 -6.05 -2.23
CA SER A 154 -0.40 -4.96 -1.42
C SER A 154 1.11 -4.80 -1.67
N ILE A 155 1.85 -5.92 -1.65
CA ILE A 155 3.30 -5.93 -1.88
C ILE A 155 3.62 -5.59 -3.34
N ARG A 156 2.85 -6.14 -4.30
CA ARG A 156 3.03 -5.86 -5.74
C ARG A 156 2.95 -4.37 -6.05
N LYS A 157 1.99 -3.65 -5.48
CA LYS A 157 1.86 -2.20 -5.71
C LYS A 157 3.09 -1.43 -5.25
N MET A 158 3.67 -1.83 -4.11
CA MET A 158 4.92 -1.24 -3.62
C MET A 158 6.11 -1.61 -4.52
N TYR A 159 6.21 -2.86 -4.96
CA TYR A 159 7.23 -3.33 -5.90
C TYR A 159 7.20 -2.52 -7.20
N GLU A 160 6.02 -2.36 -7.79
CA GLU A 160 5.83 -1.57 -9.02
C GLU A 160 6.16 -0.09 -8.81
N LEU A 161 5.84 0.48 -7.64
CA LEU A 161 6.25 1.84 -7.31
C LEU A 161 7.78 1.94 -7.25
N MET A 162 8.45 1.08 -6.48
CA MET A 162 9.91 1.09 -6.35
C MET A 162 10.61 0.93 -7.69
N LEU A 163 10.12 0.00 -8.52
CA LEU A 163 10.65 -0.23 -9.87
C LEU A 163 10.49 1.04 -10.73
N SER A 164 9.31 1.66 -10.72
CA SER A 164 9.10 2.86 -11.52
C SER A 164 9.89 4.07 -10.99
N LEU A 165 10.14 4.17 -9.69
CA LEU A 165 10.98 5.23 -9.13
C LEU A 165 12.45 5.05 -9.54
N GLU A 166 12.94 3.81 -9.52
CA GLU A 166 14.29 3.47 -9.99
C GLU A 166 14.44 3.76 -11.49
N GLU A 167 13.56 3.23 -12.35
CA GLU A 167 13.61 3.41 -13.80
C GLU A 167 13.55 4.88 -14.24
N LYS A 168 12.82 5.72 -13.49
CA LYS A 168 12.64 7.15 -13.78
C LYS A 168 13.60 8.05 -13.02
N GLU A 169 14.53 7.45 -12.25
CA GLU A 169 15.50 8.12 -11.37
C GLU A 169 14.84 9.15 -10.42
N ILE A 170 13.66 8.80 -9.88
CA ILE A 170 12.89 9.65 -8.97
C ILE A 170 13.21 9.24 -7.53
N THR A 171 13.80 10.15 -6.77
CA THR A 171 13.90 10.02 -5.31
C THR A 171 13.35 11.29 -4.63
N PRO A 172 12.78 11.18 -3.42
CA PRO A 172 12.29 12.35 -2.67
C PRO A 172 13.35 13.45 -2.51
N GLU A 173 14.62 13.09 -2.37
CA GLU A 173 15.73 14.02 -2.12
C GLU A 173 16.19 14.76 -3.39
N LYS A 174 15.97 14.16 -4.57
CA LYS A 174 16.37 14.72 -5.87
C LYS A 174 15.18 15.11 -6.73
N LEU A 175 14.01 15.27 -6.11
CA LEU A 175 12.80 15.64 -6.81
C LEU A 175 12.89 17.09 -7.28
N GLU A 176 12.85 17.28 -8.59
CA GLU A 176 12.78 18.60 -9.23
C GLU A 176 11.44 19.30 -8.94
N PRO A 177 11.40 20.63 -8.83
CA PRO A 177 10.13 21.34 -8.67
C PRO A 177 9.19 21.11 -9.84
N GLY A 178 7.89 21.01 -9.56
CA GLY A 178 6.89 20.84 -10.59
C GLY A 178 5.76 19.91 -10.21
N GLY A 179 5.23 19.19 -11.20
CA GLY A 179 4.04 18.38 -11.05
C GLY A 179 4.20 16.90 -11.39
N TYR A 180 3.60 16.06 -10.54
CA TYR A 180 3.73 14.60 -10.56
C TYR A 180 2.35 13.95 -10.53
N LEU A 181 2.18 12.90 -11.33
CA LEU A 181 0.91 12.19 -11.46
C LEU A 181 1.05 10.71 -11.13
N PHE A 182 0.13 10.19 -10.31
CA PHE A 182 0.03 8.79 -9.96
C PHE A 182 -1.30 8.22 -10.48
N THR A 183 -1.24 7.08 -11.16
CA THR A 183 -2.46 6.38 -11.58
C THR A 183 -3.05 5.46 -10.50
N ASP A 184 -2.31 5.20 -9.42
CA ASP A 184 -2.75 4.40 -8.27
C ASP A 184 -2.61 5.22 -6.97
N GLU A 185 -3.71 5.30 -6.21
CA GLU A 185 -3.75 6.10 -4.98
C GLU A 185 -2.87 5.53 -3.86
N LEU A 186 -2.73 4.21 -3.77
CA LEU A 186 -1.90 3.60 -2.74
C LEU A 186 -0.42 3.86 -3.02
N LYS A 187 -0.01 3.78 -4.30
CA LYS A 187 1.35 4.18 -4.72
C LYS A 187 1.64 5.65 -4.38
N ALA A 188 0.68 6.54 -4.61
CA ALA A 188 0.81 7.94 -4.22
C ALA A 188 1.00 8.11 -2.71
N LYS A 189 0.20 7.42 -1.89
CA LYS A 189 0.33 7.47 -0.42
C LYS A 189 1.69 6.99 0.07
N TYR A 190 2.20 5.88 -0.48
CA TYR A 190 3.55 5.43 -0.15
C TYR A 190 4.63 6.43 -0.54
N PHE A 191 4.51 7.06 -1.71
CA PHE A 191 5.43 8.13 -2.10
C PHE A 191 5.34 9.34 -1.16
N LEU A 192 4.13 9.72 -0.70
CA LEU A 192 3.95 10.80 0.27
C LEU A 192 4.64 10.52 1.61
N ILE A 193 4.64 9.26 2.08
CA ILE A 193 5.37 8.86 3.29
C ILE A 193 6.86 9.15 3.13
N ASP A 194 7.46 8.73 2.01
CA ASP A 194 8.89 8.98 1.75
C ASP A 194 9.20 10.48 1.61
N LEU A 195 8.27 11.24 1.01
CA LEU A 195 8.40 12.69 0.83
C LEU A 195 8.34 13.45 2.17
N LEU A 196 7.46 13.03 3.08
CA LEU A 196 7.38 13.58 4.44
C LEU A 196 8.64 13.26 5.24
N GLU A 197 9.17 12.03 5.14
CA GLU A 197 10.41 11.62 5.82
C GLU A 197 11.62 12.41 5.32
N SER A 198 11.63 12.83 4.04
CA SER A 198 12.67 13.73 3.51
C SER A 198 12.53 15.19 3.96
N GLY A 199 11.56 15.50 4.83
CA GLY A 199 11.38 16.81 5.45
C GLY A 199 10.46 17.77 4.68
N VAL A 200 9.76 17.30 3.65
CA VAL A 200 8.79 18.12 2.89
C VAL A 200 7.52 18.30 3.72
N GLU A 201 6.98 19.51 3.75
CA GLU A 201 5.67 19.77 4.37
C GLU A 201 4.53 19.49 3.37
N LEU A 202 3.42 18.93 3.83
CA LEU A 202 2.33 18.51 2.96
C LEU A 202 1.03 19.29 3.23
N SER A 203 0.40 19.78 2.16
CA SER A 203 -0.98 20.24 2.18
C SER A 203 -1.82 19.41 1.19
N ALA A 204 -2.75 18.63 1.71
CA ALA A 204 -3.50 17.63 0.95
C ALA A 204 -4.97 18.04 0.78
N VAL A 205 -5.45 17.94 -0.45
CA VAL A 205 -6.87 18.01 -0.82
C VAL A 205 -7.35 16.59 -1.05
N ILE A 206 -8.27 16.11 -0.20
CA ILE A 206 -8.68 14.70 -0.19
C ILE A 206 -10.20 14.55 -0.31
N ARG A 207 -10.65 13.40 -0.81
CA ARG A 207 -12.07 13.01 -0.86
C ARG A 207 -12.41 11.95 0.18
N GLU A 208 -11.44 11.11 0.54
CA GLU A 208 -11.62 10.12 1.60
C GLU A 208 -11.73 10.78 2.99
N LYS A 209 -12.14 10.00 4.00
CA LYS A 209 -12.22 10.51 5.38
C LYS A 209 -10.83 10.93 5.87
N PRO A 210 -10.67 12.12 6.48
CA PRO A 210 -9.37 12.60 6.97
C PRO A 210 -8.67 11.62 7.91
N GLU A 211 -9.40 10.97 8.80
CA GLU A 211 -8.83 10.01 9.77
C GLU A 211 -8.16 8.84 9.04
N LYS A 212 -8.81 8.32 7.99
CA LYS A 212 -8.28 7.22 7.18
C LYS A 212 -7.09 7.64 6.32
N PHE A 213 -7.08 8.87 5.83
CA PHE A 213 -5.95 9.39 5.07
C PHE A 213 -4.71 9.56 5.96
N LEU A 214 -4.92 10.09 7.17
CA LEU A 214 -3.84 10.39 8.12
C LEU A 214 -3.28 9.15 8.83
N GLU A 215 -4.05 8.06 8.94
CA GLU A 215 -3.61 6.78 9.51
C GLU A 215 -2.30 6.27 8.88
N MET A 216 -2.10 6.47 7.58
CA MET A 216 -0.87 6.06 6.88
C MET A 216 0.29 7.07 6.96
N LEU A 217 0.06 8.32 7.42
CA LEU A 217 1.01 9.43 7.29
C LEU A 217 1.56 9.95 8.64
N ASP A 218 1.33 9.22 9.73
CA ASP A 218 1.82 9.50 11.10
C ASP A 218 1.66 10.96 11.58
N GLY A 219 0.52 11.56 11.22
CA GLY A 219 -0.13 12.68 11.92
C GLY A 219 0.59 14.02 12.06
N SER A 220 1.87 14.17 11.71
CA SER A 220 2.62 15.40 11.98
C SER A 220 3.26 15.97 10.72
N ARG A 221 2.82 17.20 10.37
CA ARG A 221 3.16 18.01 9.16
C ARG A 221 2.28 17.82 7.92
N VAL A 222 1.04 17.35 8.10
CA VAL A 222 0.04 17.32 7.02
C VAL A 222 -1.14 18.24 7.34
N SER A 223 -1.36 19.26 6.51
CA SER A 223 -2.60 20.04 6.50
C SER A 223 -3.59 19.36 5.55
N VAL A 224 -4.80 19.06 6.00
CA VAL A 224 -5.82 18.38 5.19
C VAL A 224 -7.00 19.31 4.89
N VAL A 225 -7.43 19.33 3.63
CA VAL A 225 -8.66 19.96 3.16
C VAL A 225 -9.57 18.87 2.63
N TRP A 226 -10.67 18.63 3.33
CA TRP A 226 -11.61 17.56 2.96
C TRP A 226 -12.66 18.07 1.98
N ILE A 227 -12.71 17.48 0.78
CA ILE A 227 -13.76 17.75 -0.20
C ILE A 227 -14.96 16.86 0.11
N THR A 228 -16.13 17.46 0.28
CA THR A 228 -17.40 16.74 0.35
C THR A 228 -18.57 17.62 -0.06
N ARG A 229 -19.64 17.00 -0.56
CA ARG A 229 -20.90 17.70 -0.83
C ARG A 229 -21.75 17.89 0.43
N THR A 230 -21.42 17.17 1.48
CA THR A 230 -22.10 17.26 2.78
C THR A 230 -21.47 18.39 3.58
N GLU A 231 -22.30 19.23 4.21
CA GLU A 231 -21.83 20.27 5.12
C GLU A 231 -21.31 19.63 6.41
N VAL A 232 -19.99 19.44 6.48
CA VAL A 232 -19.28 19.00 7.68
C VAL A 232 -18.26 20.07 8.04
N GLU A 233 -18.06 20.30 9.34
CA GLU A 233 -17.09 21.27 9.83
C GLU A 233 -15.69 21.00 9.26
N GLY A 234 -15.01 22.05 8.79
CA GLY A 234 -13.67 21.94 8.21
C GLY A 234 -13.61 21.33 6.80
N SER A 235 -14.76 21.06 6.16
CA SER A 235 -14.81 20.62 4.77
C SER A 235 -15.13 21.74 3.78
N ILE A 236 -14.87 21.48 2.50
CA ILE A 236 -15.25 22.35 1.39
C ILE A 236 -16.07 21.57 0.36
N ARG A 237 -16.88 22.29 -0.40
CA ARG A 237 -17.53 21.73 -1.57
C ARG A 237 -16.55 21.65 -2.75
N PRO A 238 -16.75 20.70 -3.68
CA PRO A 238 -15.88 20.57 -4.85
C PRO A 238 -15.76 21.87 -5.68
N ASP A 239 -16.86 22.61 -5.84
CA ASP A 239 -16.94 23.85 -6.60
C ASP A 239 -16.15 25.02 -5.97
N GLU A 240 -15.73 24.89 -4.72
CA GLU A 240 -14.94 25.89 -4.00
C GLU A 240 -13.42 25.71 -4.15
N ILE A 241 -12.97 24.56 -4.66
CA ILE A 241 -11.53 24.26 -4.84
C ILE A 241 -10.79 25.34 -5.65
N PRO A 242 -11.32 25.88 -6.76
CA PRO A 242 -10.66 26.96 -7.49
C PRO A 242 -10.35 28.20 -6.64
N MET A 243 -11.10 28.44 -5.56
CA MET A 243 -10.87 29.56 -4.65
C MET A 243 -9.68 29.30 -3.72
N LEU A 244 -9.35 28.03 -3.45
CA LEU A 244 -8.26 27.64 -2.56
C LEU A 244 -6.89 27.61 -3.22
N LYS A 245 -6.80 27.72 -4.55
CA LYS A 245 -5.50 27.69 -5.25
C LYS A 245 -4.50 28.72 -4.73
N LYS A 246 -4.98 29.92 -4.35
CA LYS A 246 -4.16 30.97 -3.72
C LYS A 246 -3.68 30.60 -2.31
N MET A 247 -4.48 29.85 -1.55
CA MET A 247 -4.08 29.36 -0.24
C MET A 247 -2.92 28.38 -0.37
N PHE A 248 -3.02 27.40 -1.28
CA PHE A 248 -1.93 26.45 -1.54
C PHE A 248 -0.67 27.12 -2.09
N CYS A 249 -0.81 28.09 -2.99
CA CYS A 249 0.33 28.87 -3.47
C CYS A 249 1.04 29.64 -2.34
N ARG A 250 0.28 30.23 -1.41
CA ARG A 250 0.85 30.87 -0.21
C ARG A 250 1.50 29.87 0.74
N PHE A 251 0.95 28.66 0.86
CA PHE A 251 1.57 27.58 1.62
C PHE A 251 2.96 27.26 1.07
N LEU A 252 3.05 26.99 -0.24
CA LEU A 252 4.34 26.74 -0.92
C LEU A 252 5.33 27.90 -0.70
N GLY A 253 4.88 29.15 -0.85
CA GLY A 253 5.72 30.32 -0.62
C GLY A 253 6.25 30.43 0.81
N LYS A 254 5.41 30.20 1.83
CA LYS A 254 5.82 30.23 3.24
C LYS A 254 6.86 29.15 3.56
N THR A 255 6.66 27.94 3.04
CA THR A 255 7.60 26.84 3.27
C THR A 255 8.96 27.15 2.61
N SER A 256 8.94 27.72 1.41
CA SER A 256 10.14 28.19 0.69
C SER A 256 10.88 29.31 1.43
N GLU A 257 10.16 30.32 1.96
CA GLU A 257 10.74 31.39 2.79
C GLU A 257 11.44 30.83 4.05
N GLY A 258 10.89 29.75 4.62
CA GLY A 258 11.48 29.01 5.73
C GLY A 258 12.69 28.14 5.35
N ARG A 259 13.15 28.16 4.09
CA ARG A 259 14.17 27.27 3.51
C ARG A 259 13.79 25.79 3.53
N GLY A 260 12.51 25.48 3.65
CA GLY A 260 11.96 24.13 3.50
C GLY A 260 11.38 23.92 2.10
N LYS A 261 10.84 22.72 1.86
CA LYS A 261 10.07 22.40 0.65
C LYS A 261 8.64 22.06 1.00
N GLY A 262 7.70 22.53 0.19
CA GLY A 262 6.28 22.27 0.34
C GLY A 262 5.73 21.41 -0.80
N ALA A 263 4.79 20.53 -0.50
CA ALA A 263 4.06 19.73 -1.46
C ALA A 263 2.55 19.95 -1.32
N VAL A 264 1.85 20.09 -2.45
CA VAL A 264 0.39 20.10 -2.52
C VAL A 264 -0.07 18.79 -3.14
N PHE A 265 -0.87 18.01 -2.40
CA PHE A 265 -1.46 16.78 -2.91
C PHE A 265 -2.91 17.00 -3.34
N LEU A 266 -3.25 16.62 -4.56
CA LEU A 266 -4.62 16.65 -5.11
C LEU A 266 -5.12 15.22 -5.32
N GLN A 267 -5.95 14.73 -4.41
CA GLN A 267 -6.56 13.41 -4.56
C GLN A 267 -7.64 13.43 -5.64
N ASN A 268 -7.52 12.50 -6.58
CA ASN A 268 -8.53 12.10 -7.53
C ASN A 268 -8.98 13.24 -8.47
N LEU A 269 -8.08 13.64 -9.38
CA LEU A 269 -8.37 14.59 -10.44
C LEU A 269 -9.54 14.14 -11.33
N SER A 270 -9.81 12.84 -11.44
CA SER A 270 -10.96 12.31 -12.17
C SER A 270 -12.27 12.82 -11.55
N TYR A 271 -12.38 12.79 -10.22
CA TYR A 271 -13.50 13.36 -9.50
C TYR A 271 -13.56 14.89 -9.65
N LEU A 272 -12.42 15.59 -9.57
CA LEU A 272 -12.40 17.04 -9.76
C LEU A 272 -12.83 17.46 -11.17
N ALA A 273 -12.41 16.71 -12.19
CA ALA A 273 -12.83 16.94 -13.56
C ALA A 273 -14.34 16.71 -13.75
N LEU A 274 -14.91 15.72 -13.06
CA LEU A 274 -16.35 15.48 -13.05
C LEU A 274 -17.13 16.64 -12.42
N GLU A 275 -16.66 17.18 -11.31
CA GLU A 275 -17.35 18.26 -10.58
C GLU A 275 -17.15 19.65 -11.20
N LEU A 276 -15.95 19.96 -11.70
CA LEU A 276 -15.55 21.29 -12.19
C LEU A 276 -15.58 21.42 -13.72
N GLY A 277 -15.58 20.28 -14.43
CA GLY A 277 -15.18 20.19 -15.83
C GLY A 277 -13.65 20.18 -16.00
N PHE A 278 -13.17 19.48 -17.03
CA PHE A 278 -11.73 19.31 -17.31
C PHE A 278 -10.96 20.63 -17.37
N LYS A 279 -11.50 21.64 -18.06
CA LYS A 279 -10.84 22.95 -18.21
C LYS A 279 -10.61 23.62 -16.86
N SER A 280 -11.65 23.70 -16.02
CA SER A 280 -11.56 24.33 -14.71
C SER A 280 -10.62 23.58 -13.77
N MET A 281 -10.62 22.24 -13.84
CA MET A 281 -9.68 21.40 -13.10
C MET A 281 -8.24 21.67 -13.55
N MET A 282 -7.97 21.70 -14.86
CA MET A 282 -6.65 22.01 -15.42
C MET A 282 -6.19 23.42 -15.03
N ASP A 283 -7.07 24.41 -15.00
CA ASP A 283 -6.73 25.77 -14.55
C ASP A 283 -6.24 25.80 -13.09
N VAL A 284 -6.73 24.88 -12.24
CA VAL A 284 -6.22 24.71 -10.86
C VAL A 284 -4.87 24.01 -10.86
N VAL A 285 -4.73 22.91 -11.60
CA VAL A 285 -3.49 22.13 -11.69
C VAL A 285 -2.34 22.98 -12.22
N LEU A 286 -2.54 23.70 -13.34
CA LEU A 286 -1.53 24.56 -13.95
C LEU A 286 -1.10 25.68 -13.02
N TYR A 287 -2.07 26.36 -12.38
CA TYR A 287 -1.76 27.43 -11.44
C TYR A 287 -0.91 26.93 -10.26
N LEU A 288 -1.23 25.75 -9.71
CA LEU A 288 -0.48 25.18 -8.60
C LEU A 288 0.89 24.67 -9.04
N LYS A 289 1.02 24.14 -10.26
CA LYS A 289 2.31 23.77 -10.87
C LYS A 289 3.21 24.99 -11.00
N ASP A 290 2.68 26.11 -11.50
CA ASP A 290 3.43 27.36 -11.63
C ASP A 290 3.90 27.86 -10.26
N CYS A 291 3.05 27.77 -9.23
CA CYS A 291 3.45 28.07 -7.85
C CYS A 291 4.53 27.11 -7.33
N ALA A 292 4.44 25.81 -7.63
CA ALA A 292 5.44 24.82 -7.25
C ALA A 292 6.80 25.14 -7.90
N LEU A 293 6.82 25.48 -9.19
CA LEU A 293 8.03 25.94 -9.89
C LEU A 293 8.60 27.23 -9.29
N LEU A 294 7.73 28.20 -8.95
CA LEU A 294 8.13 29.48 -8.39
C LEU A 294 8.78 29.36 -7.00
N TYR A 295 8.30 28.41 -6.18
CA TYR A 295 8.67 28.28 -4.77
C TYR A 295 9.51 27.04 -4.46
N ASP A 296 10.10 26.39 -5.46
CA ASP A 296 10.93 25.17 -5.30
C ASP A 296 10.16 24.02 -4.59
N GLY A 297 8.86 23.90 -4.90
CA GLY A 297 7.95 22.94 -4.30
C GLY A 297 7.35 21.95 -5.30
N TYR A 298 6.32 21.22 -4.85
CA TYR A 298 5.75 20.10 -5.59
C TYR A 298 4.23 20.16 -5.66
N ILE A 299 3.67 19.70 -6.78
CA ILE A 299 2.30 19.22 -6.83
C ILE A 299 2.30 17.72 -7.13
N LEU A 300 1.53 16.97 -6.36
CA LEU A 300 1.31 15.55 -6.58
C LEU A 300 -0.18 15.34 -6.77
N ALA A 301 -0.58 14.52 -7.73
CA ALA A 301 -1.97 14.27 -7.98
C ALA A 301 -2.24 12.80 -8.30
N THR A 302 -3.43 12.31 -7.96
CA THR A 302 -3.90 10.99 -8.43
C THR A 302 -4.95 11.16 -9.51
N ALA A 303 -4.93 10.30 -10.52
CA ALA A 303 -5.91 10.31 -11.60
C ALA A 303 -6.11 8.91 -12.18
N VAL A 304 -7.36 8.51 -12.39
CA VAL A 304 -7.69 7.27 -13.11
C VAL A 304 -7.71 7.57 -14.60
N LYS A 305 -6.81 6.97 -15.36
CA LYS A 305 -6.63 7.22 -16.80
C LYS A 305 -7.92 7.03 -17.59
N GLU A 306 -8.68 5.99 -17.28
CA GLU A 306 -9.91 5.60 -17.95
C GLU A 306 -11.05 6.61 -17.76
N ALA A 307 -10.93 7.52 -16.78
CA ALA A 307 -11.90 8.58 -16.54
C ALA A 307 -11.71 9.81 -17.46
N PHE A 308 -10.64 9.84 -18.25
CA PHE A 308 -10.33 10.93 -19.18
C PHE A 308 -10.43 10.45 -20.62
N SER A 309 -10.85 11.35 -21.52
CA SER A 309 -10.68 11.09 -22.95
C SER A 309 -9.19 11.02 -23.32
N PRO A 310 -8.80 10.36 -24.43
CA PRO A 310 -7.40 10.29 -24.84
C PRO A 310 -6.72 11.65 -24.98
N ARG A 311 -7.47 12.67 -25.43
CA ARG A 311 -6.97 14.05 -25.56
C ARG A 311 -6.73 14.69 -24.19
N GLU A 312 -7.67 14.54 -23.26
CA GLU A 312 -7.54 15.07 -21.90
C GLU A 312 -6.38 14.43 -21.15
N TRP A 313 -6.19 13.10 -21.31
CA TRP A 313 -5.06 12.40 -20.70
C TRP A 313 -3.72 12.92 -21.20
N VAL A 314 -3.55 13.11 -22.51
CA VAL A 314 -2.33 13.68 -23.10
C VAL A 314 -2.05 15.08 -22.58
N LEU A 315 -3.08 15.92 -22.44
CA LEU A 315 -2.94 17.27 -21.89
C LEU A 315 -2.56 17.25 -20.40
N LEU A 316 -3.08 16.29 -19.63
CA LEU A 316 -2.74 16.14 -18.23
C LEU A 316 -1.29 15.67 -18.05
N THR A 317 -0.87 14.65 -18.81
CA THR A 317 0.49 14.08 -18.73
C THR A 317 1.56 14.90 -19.45
N SER A 318 1.18 15.85 -20.32
CA SER A 318 2.12 16.88 -20.80
C SER A 318 2.49 17.88 -19.70
N GLU A 319 1.63 18.02 -18.68
CA GLU A 319 1.83 18.97 -17.59
C GLU A 319 2.36 18.32 -16.31
N LEU A 320 1.99 17.08 -16.04
CA LEU A 320 2.41 16.33 -14.86
C LEU A 320 3.25 15.11 -15.27
N LYS A 321 4.45 14.97 -14.69
CA LYS A 321 5.30 13.81 -14.91
C LYS A 321 4.64 12.57 -14.29
N GLU A 322 4.30 11.60 -15.11
CA GLU A 322 3.72 10.34 -14.65
C GLU A 322 4.75 9.54 -13.84
N VAL A 323 4.42 9.25 -12.58
CA VAL A 323 5.25 8.49 -11.65
C VAL A 323 4.88 7.02 -11.68
N SER A 324 3.60 6.66 -11.64
CA SER A 324 3.16 5.27 -11.51
C SER A 324 1.96 4.89 -12.35
#